data_AF-A0A7S4SLN7-F1
#
_entry.id   AF-A0A7S4SLN7-F1
#
_cell.length_a   1.000
_cell.length_b   1.000
_cell.length_c   1.000
_cell.angle_alpha   90.00
_cell.angle_beta   90.00
_cell.angle_gamma   90.00
#
_symmetry.space_group_name_H-M   'P 1'
#
loop_
_entity.id
_entity.type
_entity.pdbx_description
1 polymer ?
#
loop_
_entity_poly.entity_id
_entity_poly.type
_entity_poly.pdbx_seq_one_letter_code
_entity_poly.pdbx_strand_id
1 'polypeptide(L)'
;GSSHFGSSRFRSNLPDLQIVGPGFPSTSEGPPSASAMALPMKAARAMKAVMKKPGAKGMKAMKAMKAMKSKIAKGRMAKSQVFKGTREKTSGGLKASDIIRNKSGKFVSKKRSALSKTLAWPKAIAAARKALGLTGFIPINRGPEGKALYAKAKAILAA
;
A
#
# COMPACT_ATOMS: atom_id res chain seq x y z
N GLY A 1 24.16 -29.90 37.38
CA GLY A 1 23.49 -30.55 36.23
C GLY A 1 23.79 -29.76 34.99
N SER A 2 24.63 -30.30 34.11
CA SER A 2 25.01 -29.74 32.82
C SER A 2 24.07 -30.28 31.75
N SER A 3 23.46 -29.41 30.94
CA SER A 3 22.77 -29.81 29.71
C SER A 3 23.04 -28.77 28.63
N HIS A 4 24.13 -29.00 27.91
CA HIS A 4 24.42 -28.48 26.58
C HIS A 4 23.61 -29.27 25.54
N PHE A 5 22.89 -28.61 24.62
CA PHE A 5 22.50 -29.13 23.29
C PHE A 5 21.80 -27.97 22.56
N GLY A 6 22.11 -27.55 21.34
CA GLY A 6 23.08 -27.95 20.34
C GLY A 6 22.81 -27.08 19.11
N SER A 7 23.83 -26.38 18.60
CA SER A 7 23.74 -25.65 17.33
C SER A 7 23.88 -26.64 16.17
N SER A 8 22.83 -26.77 15.36
CA SER A 8 22.90 -27.55 14.12
C SER A 8 23.33 -26.64 12.98
N ARG A 9 24.59 -26.81 12.59
CA ARG A 9 25.16 -26.45 11.29
C ARG A 9 24.57 -27.38 10.23
N PHE A 10 24.00 -26.82 9.17
CA PHE A 10 23.92 -27.49 7.87
C PHE A 10 24.20 -26.41 6.80
N ARG A 11 25.45 -26.32 6.32
CA ARG A 11 25.98 -26.99 5.11
C ARG A 11 25.15 -26.68 3.86
N SER A 12 25.68 -25.74 3.07
CA SER A 12 25.95 -25.88 1.62
C SER A 12 25.25 -27.02 0.89
N ASN A 13 24.40 -26.70 -0.09
CA ASN A 13 24.55 -27.21 -1.45
C ASN A 13 23.64 -26.48 -2.46
N LEU A 14 24.26 -25.88 -3.49
CA LEU A 14 23.65 -25.69 -4.80
C LEU A 14 23.59 -27.08 -5.50
N PRO A 15 22.68 -27.31 -6.45
CA PRO A 15 23.06 -27.04 -7.84
C PRO A 15 21.93 -26.55 -8.77
N ASP A 16 22.37 -25.77 -9.77
CA ASP A 16 21.71 -25.54 -11.05
C ASP A 16 21.41 -26.85 -11.79
N LEU A 17 20.25 -26.94 -12.45
CA LEU A 17 20.10 -27.68 -13.72
C LEU A 17 18.77 -27.36 -14.41
N GLN A 18 18.89 -26.70 -15.56
CA GLN A 18 17.87 -26.56 -16.60
C GLN A 18 17.78 -27.89 -17.38
N ILE A 19 16.58 -28.43 -17.63
CA ILE A 19 16.33 -29.42 -18.69
C ILE A 19 14.99 -29.14 -19.39
N VAL A 20 15.03 -29.30 -20.71
CA VAL A 20 14.11 -28.94 -21.78
C VAL A 20 13.23 -30.13 -22.20
N GLY A 21 11.89 -29.95 -22.25
CA GLY A 21 10.86 -30.69 -23.05
C GLY A 21 10.87 -32.23 -23.15
N PRO A 22 10.04 -32.88 -24.00
CA PRO A 22 8.78 -32.50 -24.69
C PRO A 22 7.61 -33.51 -24.44
N GLY A 23 6.37 -33.23 -24.89
CA GLY A 23 5.33 -34.27 -24.96
C GLY A 23 3.88 -33.79 -25.09
N PHE A 24 3.45 -33.51 -26.33
CA PHE A 24 2.04 -33.43 -26.75
C PHE A 24 1.53 -34.84 -27.11
N PRO A 25 0.23 -35.16 -26.91
CA PRO A 25 -0.65 -35.33 -28.09
C PRO A 25 -2.05 -34.71 -27.83
N SER A 26 -2.63 -33.92 -28.74
CA SER A 26 -3.21 -34.24 -30.06
C SER A 26 -4.40 -35.20 -30.02
N THR A 27 -5.60 -34.62 -30.11
CA THR A 27 -6.76 -35.01 -30.94
C THR A 27 -7.79 -33.88 -30.83
N SER A 28 -8.48 -33.37 -31.83
CA SER A 28 -8.46 -33.53 -33.28
C SER A 28 -9.53 -32.54 -33.81
N GLU A 29 -9.10 -31.63 -34.69
CA GLU A 29 -9.76 -31.24 -35.96
C GLU A 29 -11.20 -30.65 -35.96
N GLY A 30 -11.29 -29.39 -36.42
CA GLY A 30 -12.50 -28.76 -36.99
C GLY A 30 -12.67 -29.12 -38.48
N PRO A 31 -13.06 -28.21 -39.40
CA PRO A 31 -13.87 -26.99 -39.32
C PRO A 31 -15.00 -26.98 -40.42
N PRO A 32 -15.20 -25.96 -41.27
CA PRO A 32 -16.20 -24.88 -41.20
C PRO A 32 -17.23 -24.88 -42.36
N SER A 33 -18.34 -24.13 -42.28
CA SER A 33 -18.97 -23.61 -43.51
C SER A 33 -19.81 -22.37 -43.28
N ALA A 34 -19.47 -21.33 -44.02
CA ALA A 34 -20.31 -20.17 -44.31
C ALA A 34 -21.45 -20.54 -45.27
N SER A 35 -22.46 -19.65 -45.33
CA SER A 35 -23.33 -19.31 -46.47
C SER A 35 -24.85 -19.39 -46.20
N ALA A 36 -25.57 -18.55 -46.95
CA ALA A 36 -27.03 -18.34 -47.05
C ALA A 36 -27.67 -17.38 -46.01
N MET A 37 -27.86 -16.09 -46.29
CA MET A 37 -28.90 -15.47 -47.16
C MET A 37 -30.34 -15.92 -46.84
N ALA A 38 -31.17 -15.01 -46.34
CA ALA A 38 -32.53 -14.68 -46.83
C ALA A 38 -33.42 -14.06 -45.73
N LEU A 39 -33.87 -12.82 -45.95
CA LEU A 39 -35.05 -12.23 -45.31
C LEU A 39 -36.32 -12.95 -45.83
N PRO A 40 -37.44 -12.92 -45.07
CA PRO A 40 -38.49 -12.00 -45.49
C PRO A 40 -39.25 -11.30 -44.33
N MET A 41 -39.78 -10.14 -44.69
CA MET A 41 -40.59 -9.21 -43.92
C MET A 41 -42.02 -9.74 -43.64
N LYS A 42 -42.82 -8.90 -42.93
CA LYS A 42 -44.27 -8.95 -42.61
C LYS A 42 -44.61 -9.81 -41.37
N ALA A 43 -45.50 -9.42 -40.45
CA ALA A 43 -46.57 -8.42 -40.48
C ALA A 43 -46.97 -7.98 -39.07
N ALA A 44 -47.55 -6.78 -39.01
CA ALA A 44 -48.22 -6.19 -37.85
C ALA A 44 -49.43 -7.00 -37.36
N ARG A 45 -49.68 -6.98 -36.05
CA ARG A 45 -51.02 -6.95 -35.39
C ARG A 45 -50.79 -6.88 -33.87
N ALA A 46 -50.88 -5.71 -33.25
CA ALA A 46 -52.13 -5.08 -32.80
C ALA A 46 -52.99 -6.00 -31.90
N MET A 47 -52.90 -5.70 -30.59
CA MET A 47 -53.95 -5.76 -29.56
C MET A 47 -54.54 -7.11 -29.15
N LYS A 48 -54.30 -7.51 -27.89
CA LYS A 48 -55.40 -7.90 -27.00
C LYS A 48 -55.06 -7.76 -25.51
N ALA A 49 -55.79 -6.83 -24.89
CA ALA A 49 -56.42 -6.91 -23.56
C ALA A 49 -55.59 -7.24 -22.30
N VAL A 50 -55.48 -6.21 -21.45
CA VAL A 50 -55.96 -6.19 -20.06
C VAL A 50 -55.66 -7.44 -19.22
N MET A 51 -54.60 -7.35 -18.41
CA MET A 51 -54.72 -7.83 -17.04
C MET A 51 -53.92 -6.95 -16.08
N LYS A 52 -54.67 -6.11 -15.37
CA LYS A 52 -54.26 -5.28 -14.24
C LYS A 52 -53.78 -6.18 -13.12
N LYS A 53 -52.50 -6.13 -12.76
CA LYS A 53 -51.99 -6.67 -11.49
C LYS A 53 -51.19 -5.59 -10.76
N PRO A 54 -51.76 -4.93 -9.73
CA PRO A 54 -51.01 -4.01 -8.88
C PRO A 54 -50.32 -4.86 -7.81
N GLY A 55 -49.05 -5.21 -8.01
CA GLY A 55 -48.39 -6.04 -6.99
C GLY A 55 -47.07 -6.65 -7.41
N ALA A 56 -46.04 -5.80 -7.48
CA ALA A 56 -44.69 -6.17 -7.05
C ALA A 56 -43.90 -4.87 -6.86
N LYS A 57 -44.17 -4.19 -5.74
CA LYS A 57 -43.19 -3.29 -5.14
C LYS A 57 -41.89 -4.07 -5.01
N GLY A 58 -40.80 -3.55 -5.56
CA GLY A 58 -39.47 -3.84 -5.05
C GLY A 58 -38.64 -4.84 -5.82
N MET A 59 -38.47 -4.69 -7.13
CA MET A 59 -37.15 -4.97 -7.72
C MET A 59 -36.22 -3.78 -7.43
N LYS A 60 -35.83 -3.61 -6.16
CA LYS A 60 -34.56 -2.94 -5.82
C LYS A 60 -33.42 -3.87 -6.22
N ALA A 61 -33.32 -4.13 -7.52
CA ALA A 61 -32.34 -5.02 -8.12
C ALA A 61 -31.52 -4.28 -9.19
N MET A 62 -31.36 -2.97 -9.07
CA MET A 62 -30.07 -2.38 -9.44
C MET A 62 -29.15 -2.57 -8.25
N LYS A 63 -28.60 -3.79 -8.19
CA LYS A 63 -27.32 -4.09 -7.56
C LYS A 63 -26.41 -2.95 -7.95
N ALA A 64 -26.21 -2.01 -7.02
CA ALA A 64 -25.35 -0.86 -7.21
C ALA A 64 -24.10 -1.40 -7.89
N MET A 65 -23.92 -1.02 -9.16
CA MET A 65 -22.75 -1.35 -9.94
C MET A 65 -21.59 -1.20 -8.98
N LYS A 66 -20.87 -2.29 -8.70
CA LYS A 66 -19.75 -2.30 -7.77
C LYS A 66 -18.76 -1.32 -8.35
N ALA A 67 -18.94 -0.04 -8.02
CA ALA A 67 -18.32 1.06 -8.71
C ALA A 67 -16.84 0.77 -8.56
N MET A 68 -16.19 0.46 -9.68
CA MET A 68 -14.79 0.05 -9.68
C MET A 68 -14.05 1.10 -8.87
N LYS A 69 -13.56 0.70 -7.70
CA LYS A 69 -12.89 1.63 -6.79
C LYS A 69 -11.69 2.15 -7.58
N SER A 70 -11.62 3.47 -7.79
CA SER A 70 -10.52 4.05 -8.56
C SER A 70 -9.18 3.59 -8.00
N LYS A 71 -8.25 3.15 -8.85
CA LYS A 71 -6.90 2.69 -8.42
C LYS A 71 -6.12 3.77 -7.67
N ILE A 72 -6.37 5.03 -8.03
CA ILE A 72 -5.77 6.22 -7.42
C ILE A 72 -6.60 6.67 -6.21
N ALA A 73 -5.93 6.79 -5.07
CA ALA A 73 -6.47 7.38 -3.86
C ALA A 73 -6.38 8.91 -3.90
N LYS A 74 -7.51 9.57 -3.67
CA LYS A 74 -7.62 11.04 -3.59
C LYS A 74 -8.14 11.46 -2.21
N GLY A 75 -7.94 12.74 -1.86
CA GLY A 75 -8.45 13.35 -0.63
C GLY A 75 -7.58 13.11 0.62
N ARG A 76 -8.07 13.59 1.78
CA ARG A 76 -7.33 13.62 3.06
C ARG A 76 -6.82 12.25 3.52
N MET A 77 -7.60 11.20 3.24
CA MET A 77 -7.30 9.82 3.68
C MET A 77 -6.51 9.01 2.64
N ALA A 78 -6.00 9.62 1.57
CA ALA A 78 -5.37 8.90 0.46
C ALA A 78 -4.22 7.98 0.91
N LYS A 79 -3.29 8.50 1.73
CA LYS A 79 -2.15 7.73 2.23
C LYS A 79 -2.57 6.56 3.14
N SER A 80 -3.63 6.75 3.93
CA SER A 80 -4.19 5.69 4.77
C SER A 80 -4.84 4.59 3.93
N GLN A 81 -5.63 4.97 2.91
CA GLN A 81 -6.26 3.99 2.00
C GLN A 81 -5.23 3.17 1.21
N VAL A 82 -4.13 3.79 0.78
CA VAL A 82 -3.03 3.10 0.09
C VAL A 82 -2.28 2.18 1.06
N PHE A 83 -1.98 2.66 2.28
CA PHE A 83 -1.32 1.82 3.29
C PHE A 83 -2.16 0.60 3.69
N LYS A 84 -3.49 0.75 3.74
CA LYS A 84 -4.44 -0.35 4.00
C LYS A 84 -4.66 -1.27 2.79
N GLY A 85 -4.11 -0.95 1.61
CA GLY A 85 -4.31 -1.72 0.38
C GLY A 85 -5.68 -1.55 -0.28
N THR A 86 -6.51 -0.60 0.16
CA THR A 86 -7.80 -0.31 -0.50
C THR A 86 -7.61 0.32 -1.88
N ARG A 87 -6.42 0.88 -2.15
CA ARG A 87 -6.01 1.59 -3.36
C ARG A 87 -4.54 1.29 -3.64
N GLU A 88 -4.15 1.34 -4.91
CA GLU A 88 -2.78 1.01 -5.33
C GLU A 88 -1.80 2.16 -5.09
N LYS A 89 -2.19 3.39 -5.43
CA LYS A 89 -1.32 4.57 -5.38
C LYS A 89 -2.08 5.84 -4.99
N THR A 90 -1.39 6.81 -4.42
CA THR A 90 -1.94 8.16 -4.20
C THR A 90 -1.91 8.98 -5.49
N SER A 91 -2.59 10.13 -5.54
CA SER A 91 -2.51 11.06 -6.68
C SER A 91 -1.08 11.50 -7.00
N GLY A 92 -0.19 11.57 -6.01
CA GLY A 92 1.24 11.86 -6.18
C GLY A 92 2.12 10.60 -6.40
N GLY A 93 1.53 9.46 -6.73
CA GLY A 93 2.27 8.24 -7.12
C GLY A 93 2.83 7.40 -5.98
N LEU A 94 2.64 7.78 -4.70
CA LEU A 94 3.13 6.98 -3.57
C LEU A 94 2.39 5.64 -3.47
N LYS A 95 3.13 4.55 -3.35
CA LYS A 95 2.64 3.18 -3.07
C LYS A 95 2.67 2.88 -1.57
N ALA A 96 2.09 1.74 -1.16
CA ALA A 96 2.10 1.30 0.24
C ALA A 96 3.53 1.12 0.78
N SER A 97 4.46 0.63 -0.06
CA SER A 97 5.88 0.47 0.26
C SER A 97 6.56 1.77 0.64
N ASP A 98 6.07 2.92 0.19
CA ASP A 98 6.69 4.22 0.42
C ASP A 98 6.08 4.96 1.60
N ILE A 99 5.04 4.41 2.23
CA ILE A 99 4.28 5.04 3.31
C ILE A 99 4.60 4.37 4.64
N ILE A 100 4.74 5.17 5.69
CA ILE A 100 4.95 4.72 7.06
C ILE A 100 4.05 5.50 8.01
N ARG A 101 3.62 4.85 9.10
CA ARG A 101 2.89 5.51 10.19
C ARG A 101 3.89 6.09 11.19
N ASN A 102 3.76 7.38 11.49
CA ASN A 102 4.58 8.02 12.53
C ASN A 102 3.98 7.81 13.93
N LYS A 103 4.71 8.19 14.98
CA LYS A 103 4.24 8.07 16.38
C LYS A 103 2.92 8.83 16.64
N SER A 104 2.68 9.92 15.94
CA SER A 104 1.43 10.69 16.01
C SER A 104 0.28 10.08 15.20
N GLY A 105 0.42 8.86 14.68
CA GLY A 105 -0.61 8.16 13.89
C GLY A 105 -0.79 8.67 12.45
N LYS A 106 -0.01 9.66 12.00
CA LYS A 106 -0.07 10.20 10.64
C LYS A 106 0.68 9.30 9.66
N PHE A 107 0.08 9.08 8.49
CA PHE A 107 0.74 8.40 7.37
C PHE A 107 1.58 9.39 6.57
N VAL A 108 2.90 9.21 6.60
CA VAL A 108 3.90 10.04 5.91
C VAL A 108 4.71 9.18 4.94
N SER A 109 5.43 9.80 4.00
CA SER A 109 6.35 9.05 3.15
C SER A 109 7.60 8.64 3.93
N LYS A 110 8.15 7.46 3.65
CA LYS A 110 9.42 6.97 4.21
C LYS A 110 10.55 7.98 3.97
N LYS A 111 10.61 8.56 2.77
CA LYS A 111 11.57 9.63 2.42
C LYS A 111 11.47 10.81 3.39
N ARG A 112 10.26 11.32 3.66
CA ARG A 112 10.06 12.43 4.61
C ARG A 112 10.46 12.03 6.03
N SER A 113 10.14 10.80 6.46
CA SER A 113 10.55 10.32 7.77
C SER A 113 12.07 10.18 7.90
N ALA A 114 12.78 9.79 6.83
CA ALA A 114 14.24 9.71 6.83
C ALA A 114 14.87 11.10 6.96
N LEU A 115 14.40 12.07 6.17
CA LEU A 115 14.88 13.46 6.22
C LEU A 115 14.72 14.09 7.62
N SER A 116 13.60 13.85 8.31
CA SER A 116 13.44 14.36 9.68
C SER A 116 14.44 13.76 10.68
N LYS A 117 14.91 12.53 10.41
CA LYS A 117 15.88 11.83 11.27
C LYS A 117 17.32 12.19 10.94
N THR A 118 17.60 12.89 9.84
CA THR A 118 18.97 13.29 9.45
C THR A 118 19.33 14.70 9.89
N LEU A 119 18.38 15.49 10.40
CA LEU A 119 18.62 16.84 10.88
C LEU A 119 19.74 16.86 11.94
N ALA A 120 20.83 17.58 11.64
CA ALA A 120 22.05 17.58 12.46
C ALA A 120 21.83 18.24 13.83
N TRP A 121 21.16 19.40 13.87
CA TRP A 121 20.98 20.17 15.10
C TRP A 121 20.19 19.43 16.20
N PRO A 122 19.03 18.80 15.94
CA PRO A 122 18.35 17.99 16.96
C PRO A 122 19.18 16.81 17.47
N LYS A 123 20.02 16.20 16.62
CA LYS A 123 20.95 15.13 17.05
C LYS A 123 22.04 15.67 17.97
N ALA A 124 22.63 16.81 17.63
CA ALA A 124 23.64 17.46 18.45
C ALA A 124 23.07 17.85 19.83
N ILE A 125 21.85 18.39 19.88
CA ILE A 125 21.15 18.66 21.15
C ILE A 125 20.91 17.37 21.93
N ALA A 126 20.44 16.29 21.28
CA ALA A 126 20.21 15.02 21.96
C ALA A 126 21.50 14.43 22.54
N ALA A 127 22.63 14.55 21.85
CA ALA A 127 23.94 14.14 22.33
C ALA A 127 24.41 15.03 23.50
N ALA A 128 24.31 16.36 23.37
CA ALA A 128 24.66 17.30 24.43
C ALA A 128 23.86 17.09 25.72
N ARG A 129 22.55 16.81 25.61
CA ARG A 129 21.69 16.49 26.76
C ARG A 129 22.12 15.21 27.47
N LYS A 130 22.51 14.17 26.72
CA LYS A 130 23.04 12.93 27.30
C LYS A 130 24.38 13.18 28.01
N ALA A 131 25.26 13.98 27.41
CA ALA A 131 26.56 14.30 28.00
C ALA A 131 26.48 15.19 29.26
N LEU A 132 25.39 15.93 29.46
CA LEU A 132 25.14 16.76 30.64
C LEU A 132 24.18 16.12 31.65
N GLY A 133 23.58 14.96 31.35
CA GLY A 133 22.63 14.30 32.25
C GLY A 133 21.32 15.07 32.48
N LEU A 134 20.94 15.97 31.56
CA LEU A 134 19.83 16.90 31.77
C LEU A 134 18.45 16.23 31.54
N THR A 135 17.64 16.18 32.60
CA THR A 135 16.26 15.67 32.59
C THR A 135 15.23 16.80 32.49
N GLY A 136 14.00 16.49 32.07
CA GLY A 136 12.94 17.50 31.93
C GLY A 136 13.11 18.46 30.75
N PHE A 137 12.33 19.54 30.77
CA PHE A 137 12.38 20.59 29.74
C PHE A 137 13.36 21.69 30.18
N ILE A 138 14.28 22.07 29.30
CA ILE A 138 15.25 23.14 29.55
C ILE A 138 15.22 24.08 28.34
N PRO A 139 15.00 25.39 28.55
CA PRO A 139 15.03 26.37 27.47
C PRO A 139 16.47 26.53 26.95
N ILE A 140 16.63 26.48 25.62
CA ILE A 140 17.95 26.63 24.98
C ILE A 140 18.43 28.08 25.14
N ASN A 141 19.71 28.26 25.50
CA ASN A 141 20.35 29.58 25.67
C ASN A 141 19.67 30.49 26.71
N ARG A 142 19.06 29.88 27.74
CA ARG A 142 18.44 30.57 28.88
C ARG A 142 18.82 29.85 30.17
N GLY A 143 19.11 30.62 31.23
CA GLY A 143 19.66 30.09 32.47
C GLY A 143 21.08 29.51 32.32
N PRO A 144 21.68 29.01 33.41
CA PRO A 144 23.02 28.43 33.39
C PRO A 144 23.06 27.12 32.56
N GLU A 145 22.12 26.21 32.79
CA GLU A 145 22.06 24.91 32.11
C GLU A 145 21.78 25.04 30.61
N GLY A 146 20.87 25.94 30.20
CA GLY A 146 20.52 26.15 28.79
C GLY A 146 21.64 26.78 27.98
N LYS A 147 22.46 27.65 28.60
CA LYS A 147 23.70 28.18 27.99
C LYS A 147 24.74 27.07 27.80
N ALA A 148 24.94 26.23 28.82
CA ALA A 148 25.86 25.10 28.74
C ALA A 148 25.45 24.06 27.68
N LEU A 149 24.16 23.74 27.59
CA LEU A 149 23.60 22.86 26.55
C LEU A 149 23.87 23.43 25.16
N TYR A 150 23.61 24.73 24.94
CA TYR A 150 23.82 25.37 23.63
C TYR A 150 25.30 25.33 23.22
N ALA A 151 26.22 25.66 24.13
CA ALA A 151 27.66 25.62 23.86
C ALA A 151 28.13 24.21 23.46
N LYS A 152 27.75 23.17 24.23
CA LYS A 152 28.09 21.79 23.90
C LYS A 152 27.44 21.30 22.59
N ALA A 153 26.18 21.64 22.34
CA ALA A 153 25.50 21.27 21.10
C ALA A 153 26.17 21.91 19.87
N LYS A 154 26.61 23.17 19.98
CA LYS A 154 27.35 23.86 18.92
C LYS A 154 28.73 23.23 18.68
N ALA A 155 29.42 22.82 19.75
CA ALA A 155 30.69 22.09 19.63
C ALA A 155 30.52 20.73 18.94
N ILE A 156 29.48 19.96 19.27
CA ILE A 156 29.18 18.66 18.62
C ILE A 156 28.75 18.84 17.15
N LEU A 157 28.11 19.96 16.81
CA LEU A 157 27.72 20.25 15.42
C LEU A 157 28.92 20.63 14.56
N ALA A 158 29.91 21.31 15.15
CA ALA A 158 31.12 21.73 14.46
C ALA A 158 32.16 20.61 14.32
N ALA A 159 32.05 19.57 15.17
CA ALA A 159 32.84 18.34 15.11
C ALA A 159 32.26 17.37 14.07
#